data_AF-A0A376B4Y5-F1
#
_entry.id   AF-A0A376B4Y5-F1
#
_cell.length_a   1.000
_cell.length_b   1.000
_cell.length_c   1.000
_cell.angle_alpha   90.00
_cell.angle_beta   90.00
_cell.angle_gamma   90.00
#
_symmetry.space_group_name_H-M   'P 1'
#
loop_
_entity.id
_entity.type
_entity.pdbx_description
1 polymer ?
#
loop_
_entity_poly.entity_id
_entity_poly.type
_entity_poly.pdbx_seq_one_letter_code
_entity_poly.pdbx_strand_id
1 'polypeptide(L)'
;MSFFRSLQNTPRVVTLFSNKVANSVSSPLLTQLKSIQESIPKDSGFKFNIEVHTSFPTKEQLSYMEDECQPKSILSKYIPYLKRLKNTHGNIASDALLSTPELGKSFSKDLKTLPPNIWKTNGEFWVDWEKKTLGDTVENFK
;
A
#
# COMPACT_ATOMS: atom_id res chain seq x y z
N MET A 1 20.65 19.83 -23.07
CA MET A 1 19.71 19.66 -21.93
C MET A 1 19.78 18.20 -21.50
N SER A 2 20.34 17.91 -20.32
CA SER A 2 20.62 16.54 -19.85
C SER A 2 19.39 15.91 -19.20
N PHE A 3 18.76 14.94 -19.88
CA PHE A 3 17.66 14.11 -19.36
C PHE A 3 18.07 13.25 -18.15
N PHE A 4 19.37 13.03 -17.93
CA PHE A 4 19.85 12.23 -16.80
C PHE A 4 19.73 12.96 -15.46
N ARG A 5 19.73 14.30 -15.44
CA ARG A 5 19.52 15.09 -14.21
C ARG A 5 18.06 15.10 -13.75
N SER A 6 17.09 14.90 -14.66
CA SER A 6 15.66 14.86 -14.28
C SER A 6 15.24 13.52 -13.68
N LEU A 7 15.89 12.41 -14.06
CA LEU A 7 15.66 11.09 -13.47
C LEU A 7 16.12 11.00 -12.01
N GLN A 8 17.20 11.71 -11.63
CA GLN A 8 17.70 11.73 -10.25
C GLN A 8 16.79 12.50 -9.27
N ASN A 9 15.77 13.21 -9.76
CA ASN A 9 14.91 14.06 -8.93
C ASN A 9 13.42 13.80 -9.18
N THR A 10 13.07 12.61 -9.71
CA THR A 10 11.68 12.19 -9.84
C THR A 10 11.07 11.99 -8.46
N PRO A 11 9.87 12.53 -8.19
CA PRO A 11 9.21 12.32 -6.91
C PRO A 11 8.86 10.84 -6.76
N ARG A 12 9.26 10.27 -5.62
CA ARG A 12 8.92 8.91 -5.20
C ARG A 12 7.41 8.74 -5.07
N VAL A 13 6.86 7.59 -5.46
CA VAL A 13 5.40 7.37 -5.37
C VAL A 13 5.05 6.55 -4.13
N VAL A 14 4.23 7.13 -3.26
CA VAL A 14 3.64 6.47 -2.09
C VAL A 14 2.18 6.21 -2.39
N THR A 15 1.81 4.94 -2.54
CA THR A 15 0.40 4.57 -2.75
C THR A 15 -0.29 4.31 -1.42
N LEU A 16 -1.40 5.01 -1.17
CA LEU A 16 -2.29 4.80 -0.04
C LEU A 16 -3.50 3.98 -0.47
N PHE A 17 -3.65 2.79 0.07
CA PHE A 17 -4.86 1.99 -0.10
C PHE A 17 -5.86 2.37 0.98
N SER A 18 -7.00 2.92 0.56
CA SER A 18 -8.06 3.34 1.47
C SER A 18 -9.43 3.22 0.81
N ASN A 19 -10.40 2.74 1.58
CA ASN A 19 -11.80 2.78 1.18
C ASN A 19 -12.35 4.23 1.20
N LYS A 20 -11.72 5.12 1.97
CA LYS A 20 -12.20 6.49 2.15
C LYS A 20 -11.76 7.37 0.99
N VAL A 21 -12.68 8.23 0.54
CA VAL A 21 -12.47 9.11 -0.61
C VAL A 21 -11.40 10.15 -0.28
N ALA A 22 -10.45 10.34 -1.20
CA ALA A 22 -9.27 11.21 -1.11
C ALA A 22 -9.54 12.69 -0.71
N ASN A 23 -10.79 13.13 -0.74
CA ASN A 23 -11.22 14.51 -0.52
C ASN A 23 -11.85 14.77 0.85
N SER A 24 -11.81 13.82 1.78
CA SER A 24 -12.43 14.00 3.09
C SER A 24 -11.39 13.92 4.21
N VAL A 25 -11.60 14.76 5.23
CA VAL A 25 -10.97 14.74 6.58
C VAL A 25 -11.00 13.34 7.24
N SER A 26 -11.66 12.37 6.62
CA SER A 26 -11.90 11.03 7.13
C SER A 26 -10.70 10.07 7.01
N SER A 27 -9.67 10.36 6.19
CA SER A 27 -8.43 9.57 6.16
C SER A 27 -7.33 10.23 7.00
N PRO A 28 -7.11 9.74 8.24
CA PRO A 28 -6.06 10.29 9.12
C PRO A 28 -4.67 10.07 8.52
N LEU A 29 -4.43 8.92 7.86
CA LEU A 29 -3.14 8.61 7.24
C LEU A 29 -2.83 9.55 6.07
N LEU A 30 -3.80 9.86 5.22
CA LEU A 30 -3.62 10.81 4.12
C LEU A 30 -3.25 12.20 4.64
N THR A 31 -3.90 12.64 5.71
CA THR A 31 -3.64 13.95 6.33
C THR A 31 -2.23 14.01 6.89
N GLN A 32 -1.80 12.95 7.58
CA GLN A 32 -0.45 12.87 8.12
C GLN A 32 0.61 12.78 7.01
N LEU A 33 0.41 11.98 5.96
CA LEU A 33 1.34 11.90 4.83
C LEU A 33 1.48 13.24 4.10
N LYS A 34 0.39 13.98 3.90
CA LYS A 34 0.44 15.35 3.34
C LYS A 34 1.21 16.30 4.25
N SER A 35 1.02 16.22 5.57
CA SER A 35 1.77 17.05 6.53
C SER A 35 3.28 16.78 6.47
N ILE A 36 3.69 15.51 6.28
CA ILE A 36 5.11 15.19 6.07
C ILE A 36 5.60 15.80 4.76
N GLN A 37 4.84 15.65 3.67
CA GLN A 37 5.20 16.18 2.37
C GLN A 37 5.43 17.70 2.42
N GLU A 38 4.62 18.43 3.18
CA GLU A 38 4.76 19.87 3.42
C GLU A 38 5.94 20.21 4.36
N SER A 39 6.22 19.35 5.33
CA SER A 39 7.33 19.55 6.28
C SER A 39 8.72 19.35 5.67
N ILE A 40 8.80 18.65 4.53
CA ILE A 40 10.08 18.38 3.88
C ILE A 40 10.57 19.66 3.18
N PRO A 41 11.79 20.13 3.49
CA PRO A 41 12.37 21.30 2.84
C PRO A 41 12.43 21.07 1.32
N LYS A 42 12.03 22.08 0.53
CA LYS A 42 12.02 22.02 -0.94
C LYS A 42 13.39 21.68 -1.56
N ASP A 43 14.46 21.95 -0.82
CA ASP A 43 15.86 21.75 -1.20
C ASP A 43 16.46 20.42 -0.70
N SER A 44 15.70 19.63 0.07
CA SER A 44 16.21 18.39 0.67
C SER A 44 16.41 17.23 -0.32
N GLY A 45 16.01 17.39 -1.58
CA GLY A 45 16.01 16.30 -2.58
C GLY A 45 14.99 15.20 -2.30
N PHE A 46 14.38 15.16 -1.11
CA PHE A 46 13.31 14.24 -0.76
C PHE A 46 11.98 14.79 -1.26
N LYS A 47 11.49 14.28 -2.39
CA LYS A 47 10.15 14.58 -2.90
C LYS A 47 9.40 13.27 -3.10
N PHE A 48 8.16 13.23 -2.63
CA PHE A 48 7.27 12.12 -2.91
C PHE A 48 5.87 12.62 -3.27
N ASN A 49 5.17 11.85 -4.07
CA ASN A 49 3.77 12.03 -4.45
C ASN A 49 2.93 10.96 -3.76
N ILE A 50 1.73 11.34 -3.32
CA ILE A 50 0.78 10.43 -2.68
C ILE A 50 -0.29 10.07 -3.71
N GLU A 51 -0.42 8.79 -4.00
CA GLU A 51 -1.47 8.25 -4.87
C GLU A 51 -2.50 7.48 -4.04
N VAL A 52 -3.77 7.87 -4.10
CA VAL A 52 -4.82 7.23 -3.31
C VAL A 52 -5.53 6.20 -4.19
N HIS A 53 -5.46 4.93 -3.79
CA HIS A 53 -6.15 3.84 -4.44
C HIS A 53 -7.33 3.37 -3.59
N THR A 54 -8.52 3.44 -4.20
CA THR A 54 -9.77 2.92 -3.62
C THR A 54 -10.11 1.51 -4.08
N SER A 55 -9.28 0.93 -4.96
CA SER A 55 -9.38 -0.43 -5.45
C SER A 55 -8.48 -1.37 -4.65
N PHE A 56 -8.88 -2.64 -4.60
CA PHE A 56 -8.07 -3.70 -4.01
C PHE A 56 -6.80 -3.92 -4.84
N PRO A 57 -5.63 -4.15 -4.20
CA PRO A 57 -4.37 -4.37 -4.90
C PRO A 57 -4.49 -5.47 -5.95
N THR A 58 -3.83 -5.31 -7.08
CA THR A 58 -3.75 -6.39 -8.08
C THR A 58 -2.92 -7.56 -7.54
N LYS A 59 -3.02 -8.72 -8.20
CA LYS A 59 -2.22 -9.89 -7.84
C LYS A 59 -0.72 -9.57 -7.81
N GLU A 60 -0.23 -8.89 -8.85
CA GLU A 60 1.19 -8.54 -8.98
C GLU A 60 1.63 -7.58 -7.88
N GLN A 61 0.82 -6.57 -7.59
CA GLN A 61 1.06 -5.65 -6.48
C GLN A 61 1.11 -6.39 -5.15
N LEU A 62 0.16 -7.29 -4.90
CA LEU A 62 0.09 -8.03 -3.64
C LEU A 62 1.25 -9.02 -3.49
N SER A 63 1.65 -9.70 -4.56
CA SER A 63 2.85 -10.56 -4.58
C SER A 63 4.10 -9.74 -4.30
N TYR A 64 4.28 -8.61 -5.00
CA TYR A 64 5.43 -7.74 -4.78
C TYR A 64 5.50 -7.23 -3.33
N MET A 65 4.37 -6.80 -2.78
CA MET A 65 4.31 -6.32 -1.40
C MET A 65 4.64 -7.42 -0.38
N GLU A 66 4.33 -8.66 -0.69
CA GLU A 66 4.65 -9.77 0.18
C GLU A 66 6.11 -10.21 0.06
N ASP A 67 6.64 -10.28 -1.16
CA ASP A 67 7.98 -10.77 -1.42
C ASP A 67 9.02 -9.74 -0.97
N GLU A 68 8.82 -8.48 -1.34
CA GLU A 68 9.82 -7.42 -1.26
C GLU A 68 9.57 -6.43 -0.11
N CYS A 69 8.31 -6.16 0.26
CA CYS A 69 8.02 -5.07 1.19
C CYS A 69 7.96 -5.49 2.67
N GLN A 70 8.39 -4.58 3.56
CA GLN A 70 8.39 -4.77 5.02
C GLN A 70 7.64 -3.65 5.76
N PRO A 71 6.99 -3.93 6.91
CA PRO A 71 6.87 -5.23 7.56
C PRO A 71 5.66 -6.05 7.06
N LYS A 72 5.88 -7.33 6.69
CA LYS A 72 4.84 -8.25 6.15
C LYS A 72 3.62 -8.46 7.07
N SER A 73 3.72 -8.10 8.35
CA SER A 73 2.63 -8.22 9.33
C SER A 73 1.43 -7.31 9.00
N ILE A 74 1.68 -6.14 8.40
CA ILE A 74 0.65 -5.14 8.09
C ILE A 74 -0.32 -5.65 7.02
N LEU A 75 0.18 -6.28 5.95
CA LEU A 75 -0.66 -6.92 4.95
C LEU A 75 -1.68 -7.88 5.57
N SER A 76 -1.20 -8.74 6.47
CA SER A 76 -2.04 -9.72 7.15
C SER A 76 -3.06 -9.09 8.13
N LYS A 77 -2.81 -7.86 8.59
CA LYS A 77 -3.72 -7.08 9.45
C LYS A 77 -4.90 -6.49 8.64
N TYR A 78 -4.65 -6.07 7.41
CA TYR A 78 -5.65 -5.41 6.55
C TYR A 78 -6.35 -6.34 5.57
N ILE A 79 -5.70 -7.46 5.22
CA ILE A 79 -6.23 -8.49 4.35
C ILE A 79 -6.26 -9.79 5.17
N PRO A 80 -7.32 -10.04 5.98
CA PRO A 80 -7.37 -11.17 6.91
C PRO A 80 -7.22 -12.52 6.20
N TYR A 81 -7.65 -12.59 4.95
CA TYR A 81 -7.54 -13.76 4.10
C TYR A 81 -6.07 -14.19 3.89
N LEU A 82 -5.12 -13.26 3.87
CA LEU A 82 -3.69 -13.56 3.77
C LEU A 82 -3.16 -14.34 4.97
N LYS A 83 -3.73 -14.15 6.17
CA LYS A 83 -3.34 -14.96 7.35
C LYS A 83 -3.67 -16.44 7.15
N ARG A 84 -4.73 -16.75 6.41
CA ARG A 84 -5.16 -18.14 6.14
C ARG A 84 -4.29 -18.82 5.09
N LEU A 85 -3.62 -18.05 4.24
CA LEU A 85 -2.76 -18.55 3.17
C LEU A 85 -1.29 -18.64 3.55
N LYS A 86 -0.92 -18.25 4.77
CA LYS A 86 0.42 -18.45 5.30
C LYS A 86 0.63 -19.93 5.57
N ASN A 87 1.65 -20.49 4.93
CA ASN A 87 2.09 -21.85 5.22
C ASN A 87 2.73 -21.92 6.63
N THR A 88 3.05 -23.12 7.11
CA THR A 88 3.75 -23.37 8.38
C THR A 88 5.04 -22.56 8.57
N HIS A 89 5.65 -22.10 7.47
CA HIS A 89 6.86 -21.27 7.43
C HIS A 89 6.60 -19.75 7.42
N GLY A 90 5.34 -19.30 7.48
CA GLY A 90 4.99 -17.88 7.56
C GLY A 90 4.99 -17.09 6.24
N ASN A 91 5.37 -17.74 5.14
CA ASN A 91 5.30 -17.21 3.77
C ASN A 91 3.98 -17.64 3.11
N ILE A 92 3.36 -16.77 2.32
CA ILE A 92 2.25 -17.17 1.44
C ILE A 92 2.89 -17.69 0.16
N ALA A 93 2.44 -18.87 -0.28
CA ALA A 93 2.81 -19.33 -1.61
C ALA A 93 2.11 -18.40 -2.62
N SER A 94 2.86 -17.81 -3.54
CA SER A 94 2.30 -17.01 -4.64
C SER A 94 1.22 -17.77 -5.43
N ASP A 95 1.33 -19.10 -5.47
CA ASP A 95 0.31 -20.01 -6.02
C ASP A 95 -0.97 -20.11 -5.17
N ALA A 96 -0.88 -19.92 -3.84
CA ALA A 96 -2.03 -19.91 -2.95
C ALA A 96 -2.92 -18.67 -3.12
N LEU A 97 -2.33 -17.56 -3.60
CA LEU A 97 -3.07 -16.36 -4.00
C LEU A 97 -3.95 -16.61 -5.24
N LEU A 98 -3.55 -17.54 -6.12
CA LEU A 98 -4.31 -17.96 -7.30
C LEU A 98 -5.35 -19.04 -6.99
N SER A 99 -5.04 -19.94 -6.06
CA SER A 99 -5.89 -21.08 -5.75
C SER A 99 -7.16 -20.71 -4.99
N THR A 100 -7.34 -19.44 -4.63
CA THR A 100 -8.49 -18.96 -3.87
C THR A 100 -9.45 -18.13 -4.73
N PRO A 101 -10.59 -18.71 -5.14
CA PRO A 101 -11.55 -18.04 -6.03
C PRO A 101 -12.10 -16.73 -5.46
N GLU A 102 -12.15 -16.60 -4.14
CA GLU A 102 -12.66 -15.43 -3.44
C GLU A 102 -11.72 -14.22 -3.58
N LEU A 103 -10.41 -14.44 -3.45
CA LEU A 103 -9.40 -13.40 -3.64
C LEU A 103 -9.22 -13.05 -5.12
N GLY A 104 -9.23 -14.09 -5.97
CA GLY A 104 -9.18 -13.95 -7.44
C GLY A 104 -10.25 -13.03 -8.01
N LYS A 105 -11.48 -13.11 -7.47
CA LYS A 105 -12.61 -12.26 -7.87
C LYS A 105 -12.59 -10.86 -7.23
N SER A 106 -11.67 -10.59 -6.30
CA SER A 106 -11.61 -9.35 -5.53
C SER A 106 -10.55 -8.38 -6.03
N PHE A 107 -9.59 -8.86 -6.83
CA PHE A 107 -8.61 -8.01 -7.50
C PHE A 107 -9.27 -6.89 -8.31
N SER A 108 -8.73 -5.67 -8.17
CA SER A 108 -9.21 -4.48 -8.86
C SER A 108 -10.65 -4.06 -8.54
N LYS A 109 -11.34 -4.71 -7.59
CA LYS A 109 -12.64 -4.26 -7.11
C LYS A 109 -12.50 -3.12 -6.11
N ASP A 110 -13.52 -2.29 -6.03
CA ASP A 110 -13.58 -1.21 -5.04
C ASP A 110 -13.56 -1.78 -3.61
N LEU A 111 -12.67 -1.24 -2.78
CA LEU A 111 -12.52 -1.58 -1.36
C LEU A 111 -13.81 -1.37 -0.55
N LYS A 112 -14.73 -0.54 -1.07
CA LYS A 112 -16.08 -0.32 -0.52
C LYS A 112 -17.01 -1.52 -0.65
N THR A 113 -16.82 -2.29 -1.71
CA THR A 113 -17.71 -3.42 -2.08
C THR A 113 -17.21 -4.75 -1.53
N LEU A 114 -15.98 -4.77 -1.00
CA LEU A 114 -15.38 -5.99 -0.50
C LEU A 114 -15.92 -6.36 0.88
N PRO A 115 -16.15 -7.66 1.11
CA PRO A 115 -16.58 -8.15 2.41
C PRO A 115 -15.46 -8.03 3.46
N PRO A 116 -15.81 -7.90 4.75
CA PRO A 116 -14.86 -7.63 5.85
C PRO A 116 -13.83 -8.75 6.08
N ASN A 117 -14.09 -9.95 5.57
CA ASN A 117 -13.18 -11.09 5.61
C ASN A 117 -12.04 -10.99 4.58
N ILE A 118 -12.24 -10.23 3.51
CA ILE A 118 -11.24 -9.99 2.45
C ILE A 118 -10.50 -8.69 2.74
N TRP A 119 -11.22 -7.62 3.07
CA TRP A 119 -10.62 -6.32 3.39
C TRP A 119 -11.17 -5.80 4.71
N LYS A 120 -10.30 -5.35 5.61
CA LYS A 120 -10.74 -4.77 6.88
C LYS A 120 -11.52 -3.48 6.63
N THR A 121 -12.78 -3.45 7.07
CA THR A 121 -13.62 -2.24 7.02
C THR A 121 -12.92 -1.08 7.75
N ASN A 122 -12.74 0.05 7.07
CA ASN A 122 -11.97 1.23 7.52
C ASN A 122 -10.45 1.03 7.65
N GLY A 123 -9.91 -0.02 7.06
CA GLY A 123 -8.48 -0.20 6.92
C GLY A 123 -7.85 0.81 5.98
N GLU A 124 -6.70 1.34 6.37
CA GLU A 124 -5.86 2.22 5.56
C GLU A 124 -4.41 1.78 5.76
N PHE A 125 -3.66 1.65 4.68
CA PHE A 125 -2.21 1.48 4.74
C PHE A 125 -1.57 2.11 3.51
N TRP A 126 -0.34 2.57 3.69
CA TRP A 126 0.48 3.08 2.61
C TRP A 126 1.55 2.05 2.23
N VAL A 127 1.96 2.13 0.98
CA VAL A 127 3.01 1.32 0.38
C VAL A 127 3.91 2.25 -0.36
N ASP A 128 5.19 2.03 -0.16
CA ASP A 128 6.21 2.64 -0.94
C ASP A 128 6.99 1.60 -1.73
N TRP A 129 6.77 1.65 -3.03
CA TRP A 129 7.31 0.68 -3.98
C TRP A 129 8.83 0.81 -4.14
N GLU A 130 9.37 2.01 -3.95
CA GLU A 130 10.79 2.31 -4.15
C GLU A 130 11.65 1.91 -2.96
N LYS A 131 11.25 2.24 -1.71
CA LYS A 131 11.96 1.74 -0.52
C LYS A 131 11.52 0.34 -0.11
N LYS A 132 10.52 -0.24 -0.78
CA LYS A 132 9.94 -1.54 -0.42
C LYS A 132 9.47 -1.55 1.04
N THR A 133 8.79 -0.48 1.43
CA THR A 133 8.25 -0.33 2.79
C THR A 133 6.74 -0.18 2.73
N LEU A 134 6.07 -0.64 3.77
CA LEU A 134 4.64 -0.45 3.93
C LEU A 134 4.33 -0.13 5.38
N GLY A 135 3.24 0.59 5.61
CA GLY A 135 2.95 1.14 6.92
C GLY A 135 1.48 1.44 7.09
N ASP A 136 1.01 1.31 8.33
CA ASP A 136 -0.30 1.76 8.75
C ASP A 136 -0.23 2.94 9.73
N THR A 137 0.99 3.36 10.06
CA THR A 137 1.30 4.60 10.74
C THR A 137 2.41 5.32 9.99
N VAL A 138 2.54 6.61 10.26
CA VAL A 138 3.56 7.47 9.67
C VAL A 138 4.94 7.30 10.33
N GLU A 139 4.99 6.66 11.49
CA GLU A 139 6.24 6.41 12.22
C GLU A 139 7.22 5.57 11.40
N ASN A 140 6.69 4.65 10.59
CA ASN A 140 7.48 3.77 9.71
C ASN A 140 7.87 4.42 8.37
N PHE A 141 7.51 5.69 8.15
CA PHE A 141 7.71 6.38 6.87
C PHE A 141 9.10 7.02 6.72
N LYS A 142 9.84 7.20 7.83
CA LYS A 142 11.16 7.85 7.86
C LYS A 142 12.21 7.06 7.05
#